data_AF-A0A3B3TDL2-F1
#
_entry.id   AF-A0A3B3TDL2-F1
#
_cell.length_a   1.000
_cell.length_b   1.000
_cell.length_c   1.000
_cell.angle_alpha   90.00
_cell.angle_beta   90.00
_cell.angle_gamma   90.00
#
_symmetry.space_group_name_H-M   'P 1'
#
loop_
_entity.id
_entity.type
_entity.pdbx_description
1 polymer ?
#
loop_
_entity_poly.entity_id
_entity_poly.type
_entity_poly.pdbx_seq_one_letter_code
_entity_poly.pdbx_strand_id
1 'polypeptide(L)'
;DIVLSRILFSDTDILILLAFYNFYSALPQKGQVDQGSRVSRHCTKSITGHCAPCLDSTFSEKPNALNECHPCTFCAEDRGLKTVRECTPSSDTVCGVLEGHYCIDRYGEGCREAKEHTTCQPGQSVRPGTGYNDTVCEACSDHSYSNGSFTSCKPHTE
;
A
#
# COMPACT_ATOMS: atom_id res chain seq x y z
N ASP A 1 -24.40 0.25 39.60
CA ASP A 1 -23.00 0.19 40.06
C ASP A 1 -22.61 -1.25 40.38
N ILE A 2 -21.99 -1.94 39.42
CA ILE A 2 -21.45 -3.28 39.60
C ILE A 2 -19.95 -3.12 39.86
N VAL A 3 -19.56 -3.51 41.07
CA VAL A 3 -18.22 -3.38 41.64
C VAL A 3 -17.18 -4.09 40.77
N LEU A 4 -16.16 -3.34 40.34
CA LEU A 4 -14.93 -3.83 39.72
C LEU A 4 -14.22 -4.83 40.65
N SER A 5 -14.48 -6.11 40.46
CA SER A 5 -13.69 -7.19 41.06
C SER A 5 -12.58 -7.56 40.08
N ARG A 6 -11.32 -7.40 40.50
CA ARG A 6 -10.13 -7.81 39.73
C ARG A 6 -10.15 -9.33 39.58
N ILE A 7 -10.53 -9.82 38.39
CA ILE A 7 -10.39 -11.22 38.02
C ILE A 7 -8.90 -11.48 37.77
N LEU A 8 -8.25 -12.23 38.66
CA LEU A 8 -6.92 -12.79 38.44
C LEU A 8 -7.10 -14.05 37.58
N PHE A 9 -6.84 -13.94 36.27
CA PHE A 9 -6.90 -15.06 35.33
C PHE A 9 -5.69 -15.99 35.54
N SER A 10 -5.92 -17.29 35.72
CA SER A 10 -4.88 -18.31 35.74
C SER A 10 -4.33 -18.60 34.34
N ASP A 11 -3.15 -19.22 34.21
CA ASP A 11 -2.57 -19.59 32.90
C ASP A 11 -3.51 -20.50 32.08
N THR A 12 -4.33 -21.31 32.75
CA THR A 12 -5.38 -22.12 32.11
C THR A 12 -6.52 -21.26 31.57
N ASP A 13 -6.85 -20.12 32.20
CA ASP A 13 -7.91 -19.21 31.73
C ASP A 13 -7.50 -18.44 30.46
N ILE A 14 -6.21 -18.08 30.35
CA ILE A 14 -5.66 -17.45 29.13
C ILE A 14 -5.68 -18.45 27.96
N LEU A 15 -5.24 -19.70 28.20
CA LEU A 15 -5.32 -20.76 27.19
C LEU A 15 -6.77 -21.04 26.76
N ILE A 16 -7.72 -21.01 27.69
CA ILE A 16 -9.14 -21.16 27.41
C ILE A 16 -9.67 -19.98 26.58
N LEU A 17 -9.34 -18.73 26.92
CA LEU A 17 -9.73 -17.54 26.14
C LEU A 17 -9.13 -17.54 24.73
N LEU A 18 -7.86 -17.94 24.60
CA LEU A 18 -7.23 -18.12 23.29
C LEU A 18 -7.87 -19.26 22.50
N ALA A 19 -8.23 -20.38 23.14
CA ALA A 19 -8.95 -21.46 22.50
C ALA A 19 -10.35 -21.03 22.04
N PHE A 20 -11.08 -20.26 22.85
CA PHE A 20 -12.36 -19.67 22.47
C PHE A 20 -12.23 -18.66 21.33
N TYR A 21 -11.22 -17.77 21.37
CA TYR A 21 -10.94 -16.82 20.30
C TYR A 21 -10.60 -17.53 18.99
N ASN A 22 -9.73 -18.54 19.02
CA ASN A 22 -9.36 -19.35 17.86
C ASN A 22 -10.56 -20.17 17.35
N PHE A 23 -11.33 -20.81 18.23
CA PHE A 23 -12.55 -21.55 17.87
C PHE A 23 -13.59 -20.62 17.22
N TYR A 24 -13.84 -19.44 17.80
CA TYR A 24 -14.78 -18.46 17.26
C TYR A 24 -14.31 -17.87 15.92
N SER A 25 -12.99 -17.70 15.73
CA SER A 25 -12.39 -17.28 14.46
C SER A 25 -12.44 -18.36 13.37
N ALA A 26 -12.55 -19.64 13.77
CA ALA A 26 -12.65 -20.80 12.88
C ALA A 26 -14.11 -21.21 12.58
N LEU A 27 -15.10 -20.58 13.21
CA LEU A 27 -16.50 -20.81 12.88
C LEU A 27 -16.79 -20.24 11.47
N PRO A 28 -17.40 -21.02 10.56
CA PRO A 28 -17.80 -20.51 9.25
C PRO A 28 -18.81 -19.38 9.46
N GLN A 29 -18.41 -18.16 9.12
CA GLN A 29 -19.28 -17.00 9.23
C GLN A 29 -20.41 -17.16 8.20
N LYS A 30 -21.56 -17.54 8.71
CA LYS A 30 -22.74 -17.92 7.95
C LYS A 30 -23.27 -16.72 7.15
N GLY A 31 -22.88 -16.59 5.88
CA GLY A 31 -23.32 -15.51 4.98
C GLY A 31 -22.20 -14.70 4.32
N GLN A 32 -20.95 -15.13 4.41
CA GLN A 32 -19.84 -14.51 3.66
C GLN A 32 -19.89 -14.89 2.17
N VAL A 33 -19.41 -13.97 1.34
CA VAL A 33 -19.26 -14.10 -0.11
C VAL A 33 -17.79 -14.19 -0.47
N ASP A 34 -17.48 -14.81 -1.61
CA ASP A 34 -16.11 -15.00 -2.08
C ASP A 34 -15.42 -13.67 -2.40
N GLN A 35 -14.10 -13.74 -2.56
CA GLN A 35 -13.28 -12.63 -3.03
C GLN A 35 -13.85 -12.02 -4.32
N GLY A 36 -13.83 -10.69 -4.41
CA GLY A 36 -14.42 -9.94 -5.52
C GLY A 36 -15.93 -10.00 -5.67
N SER A 37 -16.64 -10.43 -4.63
CA SER A 37 -18.09 -10.36 -4.54
C SER A 37 -18.56 -9.52 -3.35
N ARG A 38 -19.81 -9.07 -3.41
CA ARG A 38 -20.54 -8.41 -2.32
C ARG A 38 -21.90 -9.07 -2.07
N VAL A 39 -22.38 -8.94 -0.85
CA VAL A 39 -23.72 -9.40 -0.45
C VAL A 39 -24.77 -8.56 -1.16
N SER A 40 -25.69 -9.24 -1.86
CA SER A 40 -26.87 -8.63 -2.48
C SER A 40 -28.12 -9.08 -1.73
N ARG A 41 -29.22 -8.34 -1.84
CA ARG A 41 -30.54 -8.70 -1.25
C ARG A 41 -31.03 -10.09 -1.69
N HIS A 42 -30.48 -10.64 -2.77
CA HIS A 42 -30.80 -11.96 -3.30
C HIS A 42 -29.88 -13.09 -2.81
N CYS A 43 -28.90 -12.82 -1.93
CA CYS A 43 -28.06 -13.86 -1.33
C CYS A 43 -28.86 -14.65 -0.27
N THR A 44 -29.54 -15.73 -0.68
CA THR A 44 -30.06 -16.74 0.26
C THR A 44 -29.15 -17.97 0.33
N LYS A 45 -28.96 -18.51 1.55
CA LYS A 45 -28.09 -19.65 1.93
C LYS A 45 -28.11 -20.90 1.06
N SER A 46 -29.09 -21.05 0.18
CA SER A 46 -29.36 -22.26 -0.58
C SER A 46 -29.15 -22.11 -2.09
N ILE A 47 -28.80 -20.92 -2.58
CA ILE A 47 -28.51 -20.71 -4.00
C ILE A 47 -27.02 -20.44 -4.13
N THR A 48 -26.31 -21.33 -4.82
CA THR A 48 -24.93 -21.18 -5.31
C THR A 48 -24.82 -20.08 -6.38
N GLY A 49 -25.64 -19.04 -6.27
CA GLY A 49 -25.93 -18.08 -7.34
C GLY A 49 -26.53 -16.81 -6.75
N HIS A 50 -25.92 -15.69 -7.12
CA HIS A 50 -26.37 -14.30 -6.90
C HIS A 50 -25.99 -13.63 -5.59
N CYS A 51 -24.73 -13.80 -5.21
CA CYS A 51 -23.98 -12.64 -4.72
C CYS A 51 -23.40 -11.89 -5.93
N ALA A 52 -23.29 -10.55 -5.83
CA ALA A 52 -22.97 -9.71 -6.98
C ALA A 52 -21.46 -9.49 -7.05
N PRO A 53 -20.82 -9.50 -8.23
CA PRO A 53 -19.42 -9.11 -8.35
C PRO A 53 -19.25 -7.66 -7.91
N CYS A 54 -18.06 -7.29 -7.41
CA CYS A 54 -17.72 -5.89 -7.19
C CYS A 54 -17.96 -5.08 -8.48
N LEU A 55 -18.48 -3.85 -8.32
CA LEU A 55 -18.63 -2.96 -9.47
C LEU A 55 -17.26 -2.48 -9.92
N ASP A 56 -17.19 -1.95 -11.13
CA ASP A 56 -16.01 -1.23 -11.62
C ASP A 56 -15.57 -0.18 -10.59
N SER A 57 -14.25 -0.01 -10.46
CA SER A 57 -13.62 0.85 -9.45
C SER A 57 -13.85 0.43 -7.98
N THR A 58 -14.26 -0.82 -7.74
CA THR A 58 -14.31 -1.40 -6.38
C THR A 58 -13.73 -2.82 -6.32
N PHE A 59 -13.24 -3.24 -5.15
CA PHE A 59 -12.62 -4.54 -4.94
C PHE A 59 -12.89 -5.14 -3.55
N SER A 60 -12.68 -6.45 -3.41
CA SER A 60 -12.63 -7.14 -2.11
C SER A 60 -11.60 -8.26 -2.16
N GLU A 61 -10.54 -8.16 -1.35
CA GLU A 61 -9.42 -9.11 -1.30
C GLU A 61 -9.67 -10.37 -0.47
N LYS A 62 -10.65 -10.33 0.43
CA LYS A 62 -10.97 -11.45 1.32
C LYS A 62 -12.45 -11.79 1.25
N PRO A 63 -12.85 -13.01 1.64
CA PRO A 63 -14.25 -13.31 1.87
C PRO A 63 -14.84 -12.30 2.85
N ASN A 64 -15.95 -11.68 2.48
CA ASN A 64 -16.56 -10.59 3.24
C ASN A 64 -18.07 -10.85 3.42
N ALA A 65 -18.72 -10.11 4.30
CA ALA A 65 -20.18 -10.08 4.43
C ALA A 65 -20.73 -8.66 4.18
N LEU A 66 -19.99 -7.86 3.42
CA LEU A 66 -20.31 -6.47 3.12
C LEU A 66 -21.28 -6.41 1.94
N ASN A 67 -22.21 -5.45 2.00
CA ASN A 67 -23.12 -5.17 0.90
C ASN A 67 -22.48 -4.32 -0.22
N GLU A 68 -21.28 -3.79 0.04
CA GLU A 68 -20.50 -2.91 -0.83
C GLU A 68 -19.02 -3.31 -0.76
N CYS A 69 -18.32 -3.23 -1.90
CA CYS A 69 -16.89 -3.50 -1.98
C CYS A 69 -16.08 -2.24 -1.62
N HIS A 70 -14.79 -2.40 -1.37
CA HIS A 70 -13.90 -1.27 -1.09
C HIS A 70 -13.63 -0.48 -2.37
N PRO A 71 -13.56 0.86 -2.32
CA PRO A 71 -13.17 1.64 -3.49
C PRO A 71 -11.71 1.35 -3.84
N CYS A 72 -11.41 1.24 -5.13
CA CYS A 72 -10.04 1.10 -5.60
C CYS A 72 -9.23 2.35 -5.27
N THR A 73 -7.96 2.15 -4.92
CA THR A 73 -7.00 3.23 -4.75
C THR A 73 -6.76 3.93 -6.09
N PHE A 74 -6.76 5.27 -6.06
CA PHE A 74 -6.41 6.11 -7.20
C PHE A 74 -4.97 6.59 -7.08
N CYS A 75 -4.13 6.30 -8.08
CA CYS A 75 -2.74 6.71 -8.12
C CYS A 75 -2.62 8.08 -8.79
N ALA A 76 -2.50 9.12 -7.98
CA ALA A 76 -2.53 10.50 -8.46
C ALA A 76 -1.13 10.97 -8.90
N GLU A 77 -1.01 11.43 -10.15
CA GLU A 77 0.26 11.90 -10.72
C GLU A 77 0.80 13.15 -10.01
N ASP A 78 -0.08 14.00 -9.47
CA ASP A 78 0.27 15.18 -8.66
C ASP A 78 0.94 14.82 -7.33
N ARG A 79 0.78 13.57 -6.88
CA ARG A 79 1.48 12.98 -5.73
C ARG A 79 2.72 12.17 -6.13
N GLY A 80 3.16 12.30 -7.39
CA GLY A 80 4.31 11.58 -7.94
C GLY A 80 4.08 10.08 -8.10
N LEU A 81 2.83 9.64 -8.28
CA LEU A 81 2.46 8.22 -8.37
C LEU A 81 2.05 7.81 -9.78
N LYS A 82 2.13 6.52 -10.07
CA LYS A 82 1.57 5.90 -11.27
C LYS A 82 0.95 4.55 -10.96
N THR A 83 -0.06 4.15 -11.71
CA THR A 83 -0.62 2.79 -11.60
C THR A 83 0.40 1.77 -12.13
N VAL A 84 0.79 0.81 -11.30
CA VAL A 84 1.67 -0.32 -11.68
C VAL A 84 0.86 -1.60 -11.83
N ARG A 85 -0.22 -1.73 -11.06
CA ARG A 85 -1.19 -2.82 -11.19
C ARG A 85 -2.59 -2.25 -11.10
N GLU A 86 -3.39 -2.54 -12.11
CA GLU A 86 -4.79 -2.11 -12.18
C GLU A 86 -5.63 -2.78 -11.10
N CYS A 87 -6.71 -2.09 -10.72
CA CYS A 87 -7.70 -2.66 -9.83
C CYS A 87 -8.46 -3.80 -10.53
N THR A 88 -8.76 -4.85 -9.76
CA THR A 88 -9.65 -5.93 -10.19
C THR A 88 -10.73 -6.12 -9.13
N PRO A 89 -11.84 -6.82 -9.42
CA PRO A 89 -12.84 -7.10 -8.40
C PRO A 89 -12.24 -7.75 -7.14
N SER A 90 -11.16 -8.52 -7.29
CA SER A 90 -10.53 -9.25 -6.20
C SER A 90 -9.29 -8.56 -5.61
N SER A 91 -8.77 -7.48 -6.18
CA SER A 91 -7.51 -6.86 -5.72
C SER A 91 -7.48 -5.35 -5.91
N ASP A 92 -6.93 -4.62 -4.95
CA ASP A 92 -6.75 -3.18 -5.10
C ASP A 92 -5.74 -2.82 -6.21
N THR A 93 -5.81 -1.56 -6.64
CA THR A 93 -4.76 -0.89 -7.41
C THR A 93 -3.45 -0.84 -6.63
N VAL A 94 -2.32 -1.06 -7.30
CA VAL A 94 -0.99 -0.78 -6.72
C VAL A 94 -0.42 0.45 -7.36
N CYS A 95 -0.16 1.45 -6.53
CA CYS A 95 0.55 2.65 -6.92
C CYS A 95 2.06 2.42 -6.79
N GLY A 96 2.77 2.72 -7.87
CA GLY A 96 4.22 2.87 -7.87
C GLY A 96 4.61 4.33 -8.02
N VAL A 97 5.90 4.55 -8.19
CA VAL A 97 6.50 5.89 -8.26
C VAL A 97 6.59 6.35 -9.71
N LEU A 98 6.17 7.59 -9.96
CA LEU A 98 6.31 8.26 -11.24
C LEU A 98 7.78 8.50 -11.58
N GLU A 99 8.11 8.57 -12.87
CA GLU A 99 9.47 8.89 -13.27
C GLU A 99 9.90 10.26 -12.73
N GLY A 100 11.18 10.39 -12.36
CA GLY A 100 11.69 11.60 -11.72
C GLY A 100 11.32 11.76 -10.23
N HIS A 101 10.68 10.76 -9.60
CA HIS A 101 10.29 10.82 -8.18
C HIS A 101 10.87 9.66 -7.36
N TYR A 102 10.88 9.81 -6.04
CA TYR A 102 11.15 8.75 -5.06
C TYR A 102 10.05 8.65 -4.01
N CYS A 103 9.79 7.43 -3.54
CA CYS A 103 8.75 7.18 -2.55
C CYS A 103 9.14 7.70 -1.16
N ILE A 104 8.22 8.41 -0.50
CA ILE A 104 8.37 8.88 0.88
C ILE A 104 7.40 8.20 1.86
N ASP A 105 6.31 7.60 1.35
CA ASP A 105 5.36 6.80 2.14
C ASP A 105 5.11 5.44 1.48
N ARG A 106 5.70 4.37 2.02
CA ARG A 106 5.64 3.01 1.47
C ARG A 106 4.54 2.20 2.14
N TYR A 107 3.79 1.42 1.36
CA TYR A 107 2.82 0.45 1.89
C TYR A 107 2.91 -0.87 1.12
N GLY A 108 3.23 -1.98 1.81
CA GLY A 108 3.41 -3.28 1.15
C GLY A 108 4.38 -3.18 -0.05
N GLU A 109 3.86 -3.47 -1.24
CA GLU A 109 4.58 -3.38 -2.52
C GLU A 109 4.42 -2.03 -3.26
N GLY A 110 3.64 -1.09 -2.72
CA GLY A 110 3.31 0.19 -3.34
C GLY A 110 3.81 1.43 -2.60
N CYS A 111 3.46 2.60 -3.15
CA CYS A 111 3.80 3.93 -2.64
C CYS A 111 2.55 4.82 -2.54
N ARG A 112 2.31 5.43 -1.37
CA ARG A 112 1.19 6.34 -1.09
C ARG A 112 1.49 7.79 -1.43
N GLU A 113 2.77 8.16 -1.41
CA GLU A 113 3.23 9.51 -1.69
C GLU A 113 4.68 9.47 -2.13
N ALA A 114 4.96 10.18 -3.22
CA ALA A 114 6.31 10.32 -3.75
C ALA A 114 6.66 11.81 -3.91
N LYS A 115 7.95 12.08 -3.90
CA LYS A 115 8.51 13.42 -4.04
C LYS A 115 9.44 13.45 -5.24
N GLU A 116 9.45 14.57 -5.96
CA GLU A 116 10.36 14.80 -7.07
C GLU A 116 11.83 14.69 -6.62
N HIS A 117 12.67 14.15 -7.49
CA HIS A 117 14.10 14.06 -7.28
C HIS A 117 14.73 15.45 -7.18
N THR A 118 15.70 15.57 -6.29
CA THR A 118 16.49 16.79 -6.15
C THR A 118 17.29 17.05 -7.44
N THR A 119 17.14 18.26 -7.99
CA THR A 119 17.98 18.75 -9.09
C THR A 119 19.28 19.32 -8.53
N CYS A 120 20.42 18.80 -8.99
CA CYS A 120 21.73 19.28 -8.56
C CYS A 120 22.10 20.60 -9.23
N GLN A 121 22.82 21.44 -8.49
CA GLN A 121 23.25 22.75 -8.97
C GLN A 121 24.55 22.64 -9.79
N PRO A 122 24.86 23.64 -10.63
CA PRO A 122 26.19 23.77 -11.21
C PRO A 122 27.28 23.72 -10.13
N GLY A 123 28.38 23.04 -10.44
CA GLY A 123 29.44 22.73 -9.47
C GLY A 123 29.19 21.46 -8.65
N GLN A 124 28.10 20.73 -8.89
CA GLN A 124 27.82 19.44 -8.24
C GLN A 124 27.73 18.29 -9.25
N SER A 125 28.29 17.13 -8.91
CA SER A 125 28.03 15.87 -9.60
C SER A 125 26.72 15.24 -9.12
N VAL A 126 26.10 14.46 -10.00
CA VAL A 126 24.81 13.81 -9.78
C VAL A 126 25.02 12.32 -9.54
N ARG A 127 24.62 11.81 -8.39
CA ARG A 127 24.37 10.37 -8.22
C ARG A 127 22.86 10.15 -8.39
N PRO A 128 22.43 9.52 -9.51
CA PRO A 128 21.01 9.36 -9.80
C PRO A 128 20.27 8.68 -8.65
N GLY A 129 19.09 9.21 -8.33
CA GLY A 129 18.18 8.56 -7.41
C GLY A 129 17.59 7.26 -7.97
N THR A 130 16.75 6.64 -7.15
CA THR A 130 15.94 5.47 -7.51
C THR A 130 14.49 5.76 -7.10
N GLY A 131 13.56 4.88 -7.44
CA GLY A 131 12.17 5.00 -6.95
C GLY A 131 12.02 5.01 -5.42
N TYR A 132 13.09 4.79 -4.64
CA TYR A 132 13.04 4.81 -3.17
C TYR A 132 14.08 5.73 -2.53
N ASN A 133 15.03 6.27 -3.29
CA ASN A 133 16.11 7.11 -2.78
C ASN A 133 16.24 8.34 -3.65
N ASP A 134 16.37 9.51 -3.03
CA ASP A 134 16.59 10.75 -3.78
C ASP A 134 17.93 10.76 -4.53
N THR A 135 18.04 11.67 -5.51
CA THR A 135 19.29 12.06 -6.13
C THR A 135 20.23 12.63 -5.07
N VAL A 136 21.49 12.21 -5.11
CA VAL A 136 22.54 12.74 -4.23
C VAL A 136 23.44 13.67 -5.02
N CYS A 137 23.60 14.90 -4.54
CA CYS A 137 24.45 15.92 -5.16
C CYS A 137 25.74 16.09 -4.37
N GLU A 138 26.89 16.00 -5.04
CA GLU A 138 28.21 16.13 -4.41
C GLU A 138 28.99 17.28 -5.02
N ALA A 139 29.61 18.12 -4.19
CA ALA A 139 30.40 19.24 -4.68
C ALA A 139 31.65 18.75 -5.43
N CYS A 140 31.94 19.41 -6.55
CA CYS A 140 33.18 19.21 -7.29
C CYS A 140 34.37 19.79 -6.51
N SER A 141 35.54 19.15 -6.63
CA SER A 141 36.78 19.68 -6.06
C SER A 141 37.26 20.89 -6.85
N ASP A 142 38.08 21.72 -6.21
CA ASP A 142 38.82 22.78 -6.87
C ASP A 142 39.56 22.18 -8.09
N HIS A 143 39.43 22.83 -9.25
CA HIS A 143 39.89 22.37 -10.58
C HIS A 143 39.00 21.37 -11.35
N SER A 144 37.79 21.07 -10.86
CA SER A 144 36.79 20.31 -11.60
C SER A 144 35.44 21.01 -11.63
N TYR A 145 34.63 20.73 -12.66
CA TYR A 145 33.33 21.35 -12.84
C TYR A 145 32.26 20.33 -13.25
N SER A 146 31.01 20.71 -12.98
CA SER A 146 29.81 20.03 -13.47
C SER A 146 28.76 21.09 -13.75
N ASN A 147 27.92 20.87 -14.75
CA ASN A 147 26.76 21.71 -15.03
C ASN A 147 25.52 21.30 -14.18
N GLY A 148 25.69 20.44 -13.18
CA GLY A 148 24.58 19.90 -12.38
C GLY A 148 23.87 18.71 -13.03
N SER A 149 24.33 18.22 -14.20
CA SER A 149 23.79 17.03 -14.85
C SER A 149 24.79 15.90 -15.05
N PHE A 150 26.08 16.13 -14.79
CA PHE A 150 27.11 15.11 -14.96
C PHE A 150 27.17 14.17 -13.75
N THR A 151 27.35 12.88 -14.00
CA THR A 151 27.50 11.88 -12.92
C THR A 151 28.85 11.95 -12.21
N SER A 152 29.83 12.59 -12.84
CA SER A 152 31.14 12.90 -12.27
C SER A 152 31.61 14.27 -12.72
N CYS A 153 32.41 14.94 -11.88
CA CYS A 153 33.01 16.22 -12.20
C CYS A 153 34.08 16.03 -13.30
N LYS A 154 34.11 16.96 -14.25
CA LYS A 154 35.09 16.97 -15.33
C LYS A 154 36.22 17.95 -14.99
N PRO A 155 37.48 17.65 -15.34
CA PRO A 155 38.56 18.61 -15.18
C PRO A 155 38.34 19.83 -16.07
N HIS A 156 38.78 21.00 -15.63
CA HIS A 156 38.85 22.16 -16.52
C HIS A 156 39.87 21.91 -17.64
N THR A 157 39.53 22.28 -18.87
CA THR A 157 40.51 22.40 -19.95
C THR A 157 41.32 23.67 -19.73
N GLU A 158 42.65 23.52 -19.78
CA GLU A 158 43.62 24.62 -19.82
C GLU A 158 43.47 25.48 -21.08
#